data_AF-A0A191WH85-F1
#
_entry.id   AF-A0A191WH85-F1
#
_cell.length_a   1.000
_cell.length_b   1.000
_cell.length_c   1.000
_cell.angle_alpha   90.00
_cell.angle_beta   90.00
_cell.angle_gamma   90.00
#
_symmetry.space_group_name_H-M   'P 1'
#
loop_
_entity.id
_entity.type
_entity.pdbx_description
1 polymer ?
#
loop_
_entity_poly.entity_id
_entity_poly.type
_entity_poly.pdbx_seq_one_letter_code
_entity_poly.pdbx_strand_id
1 'polypeptide(L)'
;MSTQLSPRARFGLVTGAVATMTALAFALAPLPALADDAVPDPPPAAAAESTEAPDAAAIVVPEPAPAEEPADAAAPEPAAPEAAAPDAAVIEAPPAVTPAVEAPAEAPADAPAGTSADVPADAPAGDSSTAGVPEVVVAAPETTVEETLAEAVEEPTVTLFAAAAAGPVVAALPVPGSPCYPAVCITNGTILLAVNPTGELNTSDATGSAAGPGDAGLAYLPTGNDSTSPGCLCEGWGVGDPASGVWGGADLDTEGPGGTNLEVESFEFTGSTATSVVVVRDAASAPVFRVTHQYIPSPATPNLYQVNVIIENISGATIATVQYRRLMDWDIEPTAFSEFVTIQGGSATALFYTSDDGFASPNPLSGPSSIIFEGNGVDQGPGDIGALFDFRFGALAPGASHSFVTFYGAAATEAEANAALGAVGAEAYSYGQSSLDPATGTPNTFIFAFGNIGGAPLFSPSGAPLQPAPAVAPVAAAPVAAVAAHDVTELEDVTPSLASTGTELALPGLLALAALLLGGIAVAAGAVARRRSA
;
A
#
# COMPACT_ATOMS: atom_id res chain seq x y z
N MET A 1 -35.69 30.03 -45.98
CA MET A 1 -35.87 31.33 -46.67
C MET A 1 -36.27 32.32 -45.58
N SER A 2 -35.33 33.03 -44.95
CA SER A 2 -34.63 34.23 -45.46
C SER A 2 -35.60 35.41 -45.62
N THR A 3 -35.40 36.60 -45.04
CA THR A 3 -34.24 37.15 -44.29
C THR A 3 -34.63 38.51 -43.66
N GLN A 4 -33.73 39.10 -42.84
CA GLN A 4 -33.67 40.53 -42.43
C GLN A 4 -34.62 41.00 -41.30
N LEU A 5 -34.28 42.00 -40.46
CA LEU A 5 -32.99 42.62 -40.08
C LEU A 5 -33.14 43.37 -38.73
N SER A 6 -32.05 43.59 -38.00
CA SER A 6 -31.97 44.52 -36.86
C SER A 6 -31.55 45.94 -37.32
N PRO A 7 -31.85 46.99 -36.54
CA PRO A 7 -30.76 47.89 -36.12
C PRO A 7 -30.80 48.36 -34.65
N ARG A 8 -29.70 49.00 -34.22
CA ARG A 8 -29.27 49.32 -32.84
C ARG A 8 -29.62 50.73 -32.34
N ALA A 9 -29.75 50.89 -31.01
CA ALA A 9 -29.22 52.01 -30.19
C ALA A 9 -29.14 51.51 -28.72
N ARG A 10 -28.01 51.47 -27.98
CA ARG A 10 -27.01 52.47 -27.49
C ARG A 10 -27.47 53.39 -26.34
N PHE A 11 -26.63 53.40 -25.28
CA PHE A 11 -26.54 54.28 -24.09
C PHE A 11 -27.45 54.06 -22.87
N GLY A 12 -26.85 54.10 -21.67
CA GLY A 12 -27.53 54.36 -20.39
C GLY A 12 -27.01 53.61 -19.15
N LEU A 13 -25.87 54.00 -18.57
CA LEU A 13 -25.66 53.81 -17.11
C LEU A 13 -26.59 54.77 -16.36
N VAL A 14 -27.16 54.38 -15.20
CA VAL A 14 -27.30 55.21 -13.98
C VAL A 14 -28.00 54.44 -12.84
N THR A 15 -27.39 54.50 -11.64
CA THR A 15 -27.91 54.20 -10.29
C THR A 15 -28.81 52.97 -10.05
N GLY A 16 -28.23 51.94 -9.42
CA GLY A 16 -28.96 51.10 -8.47
C GLY A 16 -28.95 51.73 -7.08
N ALA A 17 -30.08 51.68 -6.36
CA ALA A 17 -30.21 52.11 -4.98
C ALA A 17 -31.32 51.34 -4.25
N VAL A 18 -31.16 51.22 -2.93
CA VAL A 18 -32.15 50.79 -1.91
C VAL A 18 -32.35 49.27 -1.70
N ALA A 19 -32.37 48.90 -0.40
CA ALA A 19 -32.82 47.65 0.22
C ALA A 19 -31.95 46.39 0.03
N THR A 20 -31.64 45.58 1.05
CA THR A 20 -31.88 45.71 2.51
C THR A 20 -30.92 44.79 3.28
N MET A 21 -30.35 45.27 4.40
CA MET A 21 -30.01 44.35 5.50
C MET A 21 -31.32 43.85 6.14
N THR A 22 -31.38 42.58 6.54
CA THR A 22 -31.63 42.13 7.93
C THR A 22 -31.80 40.61 7.91
N ALA A 23 -30.78 39.89 8.38
CA ALA A 23 -30.83 38.44 8.55
C ALA A 23 -30.36 38.05 9.96
N LEU A 24 -31.18 38.37 10.98
CA LEU A 24 -31.15 37.64 12.27
C LEU A 24 -32.40 37.97 13.12
N ALA A 25 -33.38 37.07 13.13
CA ALA A 25 -34.34 36.85 14.23
C ALA A 25 -35.42 35.86 13.77
N PHE A 26 -35.36 34.60 14.20
CA PHE A 26 -36.52 33.80 14.62
C PHE A 26 -36.05 32.45 15.19
N ALA A 27 -35.93 32.41 16.51
CA ALA A 27 -36.00 31.19 17.31
C ALA A 27 -36.93 31.49 18.50
N LEU A 28 -37.71 30.50 18.95
CA LEU A 28 -38.75 30.57 19.99
C LEU A 28 -40.16 31.06 19.54
N ALA A 29 -40.93 30.14 18.96
CA ALA A 29 -42.40 30.04 19.10
C ALA A 29 -42.80 28.56 18.88
N PRO A 30 -43.89 28.04 19.51
CA PRO A 30 -44.14 26.60 19.58
C PRO A 30 -44.84 26.04 18.33
N LEU A 31 -44.55 24.77 18.01
CA LEU A 31 -45.30 24.00 17.00
C LEU A 31 -46.69 23.58 17.54
N PRO A 32 -47.73 23.55 16.69
CA PRO A 32 -49.07 23.12 17.07
C PRO A 32 -49.17 21.59 17.19
N ALA A 33 -50.09 21.13 18.04
CA ALA A 33 -50.40 19.72 18.19
C ALA A 33 -51.06 19.14 16.92
N LEU A 34 -50.56 18.00 16.46
CA LEU A 34 -51.28 17.12 15.54
C LEU A 34 -52.05 16.07 16.36
N ALA A 35 -53.22 15.69 15.84
CA ALA A 35 -54.15 14.82 16.54
C ALA A 35 -53.77 13.34 16.42
N ASP A 36 -54.26 12.59 17.40
CA ASP A 36 -54.08 11.16 17.62
C ASP A 36 -54.85 10.33 16.57
N ASP A 37 -54.18 9.41 15.89
CA ASP A 37 -54.80 8.38 15.03
C ASP A 37 -54.01 7.07 15.19
N ALA A 38 -54.73 5.97 15.42
CA ALA A 38 -54.20 4.81 16.13
C ALA A 38 -53.30 3.87 15.30
N VAL A 39 -52.19 3.43 15.90
CA VAL A 39 -51.40 2.28 15.46
C VAL A 39 -51.92 1.02 16.20
N PRO A 40 -52.23 -0.10 15.51
CA PRO A 40 -52.66 -1.33 16.17
C PRO A 40 -51.50 -2.11 16.80
N ASP A 41 -51.77 -2.77 17.92
CA ASP A 41 -50.79 -3.59 18.66
C ASP A 41 -50.24 -4.79 17.86
N PRO A 42 -48.98 -5.20 18.11
CA PRO A 42 -48.43 -6.44 17.56
C PRO A 42 -49.08 -7.68 18.21
N PRO A 43 -49.25 -8.80 17.47
CA PRO A 43 -49.85 -10.02 18.02
C PRO A 43 -48.92 -10.73 19.02
N PRO A 44 -49.47 -11.40 20.05
CA PRO A 44 -48.67 -12.07 21.08
C PRO A 44 -48.04 -13.37 20.57
N ALA A 45 -46.87 -13.72 21.15
CA ALA A 45 -46.21 -14.99 20.91
C ALA A 45 -47.06 -16.17 21.44
N ALA A 46 -47.34 -17.14 20.57
CA ALA A 46 -48.10 -18.34 20.92
C ALA A 46 -47.16 -19.50 21.29
N ALA A 47 -47.45 -20.12 22.43
CA ALA A 47 -46.77 -21.34 22.87
C ALA A 47 -47.15 -22.55 21.99
N ALA A 48 -46.26 -23.53 21.90
CA ALA A 48 -46.52 -24.79 21.23
C ALA A 48 -47.38 -25.73 22.11
N GLU A 49 -48.50 -26.19 21.58
CA GLU A 49 -49.16 -27.42 22.02
C GLU A 49 -49.65 -28.26 20.83
N SER A 50 -49.77 -29.55 21.09
CA SER A 50 -49.97 -30.65 20.12
C SER A 50 -51.36 -30.75 19.52
N THR A 51 -51.44 -31.18 18.25
CA THR A 51 -52.61 -31.90 17.71
C THR A 51 -52.19 -33.14 16.92
N GLU A 52 -53.04 -34.16 16.99
CA GLU A 52 -52.80 -35.56 16.60
C GLU A 52 -53.51 -35.93 15.27
N ALA A 53 -53.10 -37.07 14.68
CA ALA A 53 -53.77 -37.92 13.67
C ALA A 53 -53.26 -37.86 12.20
N PRO A 54 -53.39 -38.95 11.39
CA PRO A 54 -53.74 -40.36 11.69
C PRO A 54 -52.73 -41.41 11.14
N ASP A 55 -53.11 -42.69 11.21
CA ASP A 55 -52.31 -43.93 11.11
C ASP A 55 -52.08 -44.53 9.68
N ALA A 56 -51.09 -45.44 9.58
CA ALA A 56 -50.76 -46.44 8.55
C ALA A 56 -50.21 -45.96 7.17
N ALA A 57 -49.08 -46.44 6.63
CA ALA A 57 -48.54 -47.82 6.65
C ALA A 57 -47.01 -47.91 6.37
N ALA A 58 -46.42 -49.08 6.63
CA ALA A 58 -44.98 -49.32 6.81
C ALA A 58 -44.09 -49.45 5.55
N ILE A 59 -42.82 -49.04 5.68
CA ILE A 59 -41.61 -49.64 5.05
C ILE A 59 -40.52 -49.76 6.14
N VAL A 60 -39.61 -50.75 6.04
CA VAL A 60 -38.90 -51.36 7.17
C VAL A 60 -37.37 -51.47 6.94
N VAL A 61 -36.56 -50.95 7.90
CA VAL A 61 -35.17 -51.35 8.29
C VAL A 61 -34.00 -51.02 7.32
N PRO A 62 -32.72 -50.82 7.77
CA PRO A 62 -32.14 -50.95 9.13
C PRO A 62 -31.49 -49.68 9.75
N GLU A 63 -31.19 -49.78 11.05
CA GLU A 63 -30.48 -48.83 11.92
C GLU A 63 -29.11 -49.41 12.36
N PRO A 64 -28.05 -48.60 12.56
CA PRO A 64 -26.76 -49.06 13.08
C PRO A 64 -26.71 -49.15 14.63
N ALA A 65 -25.88 -50.05 15.16
CA ALA A 65 -25.85 -50.42 16.58
C ALA A 65 -25.17 -49.39 17.53
N PRO A 66 -25.55 -49.37 18.83
CA PRO A 66 -25.01 -48.42 19.82
C PRO A 66 -23.67 -48.86 20.45
N ALA A 67 -22.99 -47.90 21.10
CA ALA A 67 -21.76 -48.10 21.86
C ALA A 67 -22.01 -48.52 23.33
N GLU A 68 -21.04 -49.20 23.95
CA GLU A 68 -21.05 -49.58 25.37
C GLU A 68 -19.96 -48.84 26.17
N GLU A 69 -20.34 -48.30 27.34
CA GLU A 69 -19.43 -47.90 28.43
C GLU A 69 -19.34 -49.02 29.51
N PRO A 70 -18.24 -49.07 30.29
CA PRO A 70 -18.25 -49.59 31.65
C PRO A 70 -17.81 -48.54 32.71
N ALA A 71 -18.23 -48.74 33.98
CA ALA A 71 -18.29 -47.71 35.02
C ALA A 71 -17.18 -47.71 36.12
N ASP A 72 -17.14 -46.64 36.93
CA ASP A 72 -16.30 -46.31 38.12
C ASP A 72 -16.46 -47.34 39.29
N ALA A 73 -15.63 -47.48 40.35
CA ALA A 73 -14.68 -46.59 41.06
C ALA A 73 -13.55 -47.41 41.79
N ALA A 74 -12.58 -46.89 42.59
CA ALA A 74 -12.36 -45.58 43.23
C ALA A 74 -10.86 -45.30 43.59
N ALA A 75 -10.60 -44.30 44.46
CA ALA A 75 -9.31 -43.72 44.91
C ALA A 75 -8.68 -44.41 46.17
N PRO A 76 -7.57 -43.92 46.83
CA PRO A 76 -6.74 -42.72 46.61
C PRO A 76 -5.17 -42.85 46.74
N GLU A 77 -4.51 -41.68 46.63
CA GLU A 77 -3.06 -41.30 46.71
C GLU A 77 -2.27 -41.72 48.00
N PRO A 78 -0.90 -41.67 48.05
CA PRO A 78 -0.10 -40.42 48.03
C PRO A 78 1.31 -40.44 47.37
N ALA A 79 2.02 -39.31 47.42
CA ALA A 79 3.16 -38.91 46.57
C ALA A 79 4.62 -39.18 47.09
N ALA A 80 5.58 -39.04 46.14
CA ALA A 80 7.02 -38.69 46.28
C ALA A 80 7.98 -39.71 46.98
N PRO A 81 9.30 -39.77 46.63
CA PRO A 81 10.15 -38.69 46.10
C PRO A 81 11.13 -38.98 44.93
N GLU A 82 11.60 -37.87 44.36
CA GLU A 82 12.89 -37.55 43.70
C GLU A 82 14.05 -38.58 43.71
N ALA A 83 14.66 -38.84 42.53
CA ALA A 83 16.09 -39.15 42.37
C ALA A 83 16.62 -39.08 40.91
N ALA A 84 17.69 -38.29 40.74
CA ALA A 84 18.81 -38.43 39.76
C ALA A 84 18.58 -38.39 38.23
N ALA A 85 19.23 -37.42 37.59
CA ALA A 85 19.51 -37.36 36.15
C ALA A 85 20.74 -38.19 35.74
N PRO A 86 20.91 -38.54 34.45
CA PRO A 86 22.20 -38.92 33.87
C PRO A 86 22.96 -37.72 33.27
N ASP A 87 24.30 -37.83 33.25
CA ASP A 87 25.26 -36.75 32.97
C ASP A 87 25.23 -36.12 31.58
N ALA A 88 25.73 -34.87 31.52
CA ALA A 88 25.98 -34.13 30.29
C ALA A 88 27.24 -34.62 29.56
N ALA A 89 27.17 -34.74 28.22
CA ALA A 89 28.33 -34.92 27.37
C ALA A 89 28.89 -33.54 26.95
N VAL A 90 30.10 -33.23 27.42
CA VAL A 90 30.85 -32.02 27.05
C VAL A 90 31.46 -32.20 25.66
N ILE A 91 31.32 -31.19 24.79
CA ILE A 91 32.13 -31.05 23.58
C ILE A 91 33.11 -29.89 23.81
N GLU A 92 34.41 -30.16 23.70
CA GLU A 92 35.46 -29.17 23.92
C GLU A 92 35.56 -28.15 22.78
N ALA A 93 35.79 -26.89 23.12
CA ALA A 93 36.15 -25.83 22.18
C ALA A 93 37.69 -25.79 21.97
N PRO A 94 38.19 -25.56 20.74
CA PRO A 94 39.61 -25.35 20.51
C PRO A 94 40.07 -23.96 21.03
N PRO A 95 41.31 -23.81 21.52
CA PRO A 95 41.74 -22.62 22.26
C PRO A 95 42.17 -21.45 21.36
N ALA A 96 41.89 -20.23 21.84
CA ALA A 96 42.44 -19.00 21.28
C ALA A 96 43.93 -18.82 21.64
N VAL A 97 44.74 -18.33 20.70
CA VAL A 97 46.16 -17.97 20.92
C VAL A 97 46.49 -16.65 20.22
N THR A 98 46.90 -15.66 21.01
CA THR A 98 47.58 -14.40 20.63
C THR A 98 48.40 -13.93 21.86
N PRO A 99 49.38 -12.99 21.74
CA PRO A 99 49.95 -12.36 20.54
C PRO A 99 51.50 -12.44 20.46
N ALA A 100 52.08 -12.01 19.34
CA ALA A 100 53.44 -11.44 19.30
C ALA A 100 53.55 -10.40 18.17
N VAL A 101 54.32 -9.33 18.42
CA VAL A 101 54.48 -8.15 17.54
C VAL A 101 55.86 -8.17 16.92
N GLU A 102 55.98 -7.96 15.60
CA GLU A 102 57.16 -7.30 15.01
C GLU A 102 56.91 -6.78 13.58
N ALA A 103 57.55 -5.66 13.26
CA ALA A 103 57.63 -5.00 11.94
C ALA A 103 58.77 -3.95 11.99
N PRO A 104 59.27 -3.41 10.87
CA PRO A 104 59.45 -3.97 9.53
C PRO A 104 60.93 -3.85 9.05
N ALA A 105 61.27 -4.30 7.84
CA ALA A 105 62.56 -3.98 7.18
C ALA A 105 62.45 -3.90 5.65
N GLU A 106 63.36 -3.14 5.03
CA GLU A 106 63.24 -2.57 3.67
C GLU A 106 63.78 -3.44 2.52
N ALA A 107 63.64 -2.89 1.30
CA ALA A 107 64.07 -3.41 -0.01
C ALA A 107 65.59 -3.72 -0.16
N PRO A 108 66.01 -4.27 -1.31
CA PRO A 108 66.46 -3.36 -2.36
C PRO A 108 66.06 -3.76 -3.80
N ALA A 109 66.22 -2.81 -4.72
CA ALA A 109 66.09 -2.99 -6.16
C ALA A 109 67.37 -3.57 -6.81
N ASP A 110 67.25 -4.15 -8.01
CA ASP A 110 68.09 -3.70 -9.14
C ASP A 110 67.47 -4.07 -10.50
N ALA A 111 67.84 -3.31 -11.54
CA ALA A 111 67.55 -3.59 -12.96
C ALA A 111 68.88 -3.86 -13.71
N PRO A 112 68.92 -4.22 -15.02
CA PRO A 112 68.86 -3.16 -16.04
C PRO A 112 68.36 -3.52 -17.47
N ALA A 113 67.74 -2.51 -18.11
CA ALA A 113 67.95 -1.99 -19.48
C ALA A 113 67.75 -2.82 -20.78
N GLY A 114 66.94 -2.22 -21.68
CA GLY A 114 67.03 -2.32 -23.16
C GLY A 114 65.77 -2.89 -23.86
N THR A 115 65.19 -2.30 -24.92
CA THR A 115 65.50 -1.09 -25.72
C THR A 115 64.28 -0.65 -26.55
N SER A 116 64.14 0.66 -26.82
CA SER A 116 63.46 1.32 -27.97
C SER A 116 61.98 0.97 -28.28
N ALA A 117 60.99 1.83 -28.05
CA ALA A 117 60.69 3.16 -28.63
C ALA A 117 59.95 3.13 -29.99
N ASP A 118 58.64 3.46 -29.96
CA ASP A 118 57.95 4.30 -30.96
C ASP A 118 56.62 4.84 -30.39
N VAL A 119 56.26 6.08 -30.72
CA VAL A 119 55.03 6.81 -30.29
C VAL A 119 54.60 7.73 -31.44
N PRO A 120 53.33 7.62 -31.91
CA PRO A 120 52.34 8.69 -31.65
C PRO A 120 51.02 8.09 -31.10
N ALA A 121 50.47 8.55 -29.99
CA ALA A 121 49.76 9.83 -29.81
C ALA A 121 48.34 9.84 -30.41
N ASP A 122 47.37 9.36 -29.63
CA ASP A 122 46.12 10.10 -29.41
C ASP A 122 45.54 9.76 -28.02
N ALA A 123 44.87 10.71 -27.38
CA ALA A 123 44.20 10.54 -26.08
C ALA A 123 43.07 11.57 -25.95
N PRO A 124 41.96 11.21 -25.30
CA PRO A 124 41.79 11.77 -23.96
C PRO A 124 41.28 10.78 -22.91
N ALA A 125 41.21 11.29 -21.67
CA ALA A 125 40.64 10.72 -20.45
C ALA A 125 39.59 9.59 -20.62
N GLY A 126 39.61 8.53 -19.82
CA GLY A 126 40.00 8.51 -18.41
C GLY A 126 38.73 8.48 -17.57
N ASP A 127 38.04 7.33 -17.61
CA ASP A 127 36.75 7.13 -16.95
C ASP A 127 36.92 6.54 -15.54
N SER A 128 36.03 6.95 -14.65
CA SER A 128 36.07 6.68 -13.23
C SER A 128 34.96 5.72 -12.83
N SER A 129 35.33 4.46 -12.58
CA SER A 129 34.73 3.57 -11.57
C SER A 129 33.25 3.83 -11.26
N THR A 130 32.34 3.58 -12.21
CA THR A 130 30.91 3.50 -11.91
C THR A 130 30.64 2.21 -11.14
N ALA A 131 30.08 2.32 -9.94
CA ALA A 131 29.35 1.19 -9.35
C ALA A 131 28.20 0.83 -10.29
N GLY A 132 28.03 -0.46 -10.60
CA GLY A 132 27.08 -0.93 -11.59
C GLY A 132 25.64 -0.57 -11.23
N VAL A 133 24.90 -0.09 -12.23
CA VAL A 133 23.43 -0.24 -12.23
C VAL A 133 23.16 -1.71 -12.57
N PRO A 134 22.27 -2.43 -11.88
CA PRO A 134 21.98 -3.82 -12.21
C PRO A 134 21.53 -3.93 -13.68
N GLU A 135 22.14 -4.87 -14.41
CA GLU A 135 21.89 -5.05 -15.84
C GLU A 135 20.47 -5.59 -16.06
N VAL A 136 19.65 -4.85 -16.84
CA VAL A 136 18.29 -5.26 -17.18
C VAL A 136 18.34 -6.22 -18.38
N VAL A 137 18.37 -7.52 -18.09
CA VAL A 137 18.36 -8.57 -19.11
C VAL A 137 16.91 -8.90 -19.52
N VAL A 138 16.54 -8.53 -20.74
CA VAL A 138 15.26 -8.94 -21.36
C VAL A 138 15.47 -10.29 -22.05
N ALA A 139 15.03 -11.37 -21.40
CA ALA A 139 15.07 -12.71 -21.99
C ALA A 139 14.19 -12.80 -23.26
N ALA A 140 14.67 -13.53 -24.27
CA ALA A 140 13.89 -13.79 -25.48
C ALA A 140 12.73 -14.76 -25.16
N PRO A 141 11.57 -14.66 -25.86
CA PRO A 141 10.36 -15.40 -25.49
C PRO A 141 10.47 -16.93 -25.59
N GLU A 142 11.53 -17.45 -26.23
CA GLU A 142 11.79 -18.88 -26.44
C GLU A 142 12.89 -19.43 -25.50
N THR A 143 13.53 -18.60 -24.66
CA THR A 143 14.65 -19.03 -23.81
C THR A 143 14.15 -19.94 -22.69
N THR A 144 14.76 -21.11 -22.54
CA THR A 144 14.33 -22.09 -21.53
C THR A 144 14.92 -21.80 -20.14
N VAL A 145 14.20 -22.18 -19.09
CA VAL A 145 14.63 -21.99 -17.67
C VAL A 145 16.01 -22.60 -17.39
N GLU A 146 16.32 -23.72 -18.03
CA GLU A 146 17.60 -24.44 -17.87
C GLU A 146 18.76 -23.73 -18.60
N GLU A 147 18.45 -22.90 -19.61
CA GLU A 147 19.41 -22.14 -20.41
C GLU A 147 19.78 -20.81 -19.73
N THR A 148 18.83 -20.12 -19.08
CA THR A 148 19.11 -18.95 -18.23
C THR A 148 19.79 -19.30 -16.90
N LEU A 149 19.58 -20.49 -16.35
CA LEU A 149 20.24 -20.95 -15.12
C LEU A 149 21.67 -21.48 -15.32
N ALA A 150 22.12 -21.66 -16.57
CA ALA A 150 23.45 -22.18 -16.88
C ALA A 150 24.56 -21.10 -16.88
N GLU A 151 24.18 -19.82 -16.85
CA GLU A 151 25.10 -18.69 -16.87
C GLU A 151 25.39 -18.21 -15.43
N ALA A 152 26.67 -18.02 -15.09
CA ALA A 152 27.07 -17.65 -13.73
C ALA A 152 26.92 -16.13 -13.54
N VAL A 153 25.85 -15.72 -12.86
CA VAL A 153 25.53 -14.32 -12.62
C VAL A 153 26.21 -13.83 -11.34
N GLU A 154 27.06 -12.80 -11.43
CA GLU A 154 27.79 -12.22 -10.27
C GLU A 154 27.07 -11.03 -9.60
N GLU A 155 25.99 -10.48 -10.18
CA GLU A 155 25.25 -9.31 -9.66
C GLU A 155 23.71 -9.47 -9.73
N PRO A 156 22.91 -8.80 -8.86
CA PRO A 156 21.46 -9.02 -8.79
C PRO A 156 20.71 -8.48 -10.03
N THR A 157 20.05 -9.36 -10.77
CA THR A 157 19.24 -9.02 -11.95
C THR A 157 17.75 -8.99 -11.64
N VAL A 158 17.04 -7.93 -12.08
CA VAL A 158 15.57 -7.89 -12.09
C VAL A 158 15.06 -8.29 -13.47
N THR A 159 14.55 -9.52 -13.59
CA THR A 159 14.02 -10.04 -14.86
C THR A 159 12.59 -9.55 -15.09
N LEU A 160 12.45 -8.49 -15.89
CA LEU A 160 11.14 -8.10 -16.44
C LEU A 160 10.79 -9.03 -17.61
N PHE A 161 9.86 -9.95 -17.39
CA PHE A 161 9.33 -10.79 -18.46
C PHE A 161 8.47 -9.95 -19.39
N ALA A 162 8.88 -9.83 -20.66
CA ALA A 162 7.96 -9.42 -21.71
C ALA A 162 6.79 -10.41 -21.72
N ALA A 163 5.55 -9.91 -21.70
CA ALA A 163 4.36 -10.76 -21.64
C ALA A 163 4.39 -11.76 -22.79
N ALA A 164 4.59 -13.05 -22.46
CA ALA A 164 4.45 -14.12 -23.42
C ALA A 164 3.03 -14.06 -23.96
N ALA A 165 2.87 -14.01 -25.28
CA ALA A 165 1.58 -13.99 -25.95
C ALA A 165 0.93 -15.39 -25.88
N ALA A 166 0.57 -15.81 -24.67
CA ALA A 166 -0.42 -16.85 -24.47
C ALA A 166 -1.69 -16.40 -25.18
N GLY A 167 -2.11 -17.14 -26.20
CA GLY A 167 -3.37 -16.85 -26.88
C GLY A 167 -4.52 -16.86 -25.86
N PRO A 168 -5.48 -15.92 -25.95
CA PRO A 168 -6.40 -15.65 -24.87
C PRO A 168 -7.25 -16.88 -24.57
N VAL A 169 -7.00 -17.49 -23.42
CA VAL A 169 -7.94 -18.41 -22.78
C VAL A 169 -8.89 -17.52 -22.01
N VAL A 170 -9.89 -16.98 -22.71
CA VAL A 170 -10.94 -16.16 -22.09
C VAL A 170 -11.74 -17.04 -21.13
N ALA A 171 -11.31 -17.08 -19.87
CA ALA A 171 -12.15 -17.53 -18.79
C ALA A 171 -13.38 -16.62 -18.77
N ALA A 172 -14.58 -17.20 -18.71
CA ALA A 172 -15.77 -16.40 -18.51
C ALA A 172 -15.65 -15.71 -17.14
N LEU A 173 -16.03 -14.42 -17.07
CA LEU A 173 -16.08 -13.66 -15.83
C LEU A 173 -16.77 -14.47 -14.71
N PRO A 174 -16.35 -14.35 -13.45
CA PRO A 174 -17.01 -15.01 -12.33
C PRO A 174 -18.51 -14.66 -12.33
N VAL A 175 -19.36 -15.68 -12.20
CA VAL A 175 -20.83 -15.54 -12.18
C VAL A 175 -21.37 -15.98 -10.82
N PRO A 176 -22.57 -15.53 -10.39
CA PRO A 176 -23.14 -15.95 -9.12
C PRO A 176 -23.17 -17.48 -8.96
N GLY A 177 -22.55 -17.98 -7.89
CA GLY A 177 -22.36 -19.42 -7.63
C GLY A 177 -21.06 -20.02 -8.19
N SER A 178 -20.21 -19.24 -8.85
CA SER A 178 -18.79 -19.56 -9.03
C SER A 178 -18.07 -19.57 -7.68
N PRO A 179 -17.01 -20.38 -7.50
CA PRO A 179 -16.16 -20.28 -6.31
C PRO A 179 -15.59 -18.86 -6.15
N CYS A 180 -15.57 -18.34 -4.92
CA CYS A 180 -15.02 -17.02 -4.57
C CYS A 180 -15.73 -15.80 -5.20
N TYR A 181 -16.97 -15.93 -5.68
CA TYR A 181 -17.74 -14.84 -6.28
C TYR A 181 -18.09 -13.73 -5.27
N PRO A 182 -17.95 -12.43 -5.58
CA PRO A 182 -17.76 -11.82 -6.91
C PRO A 182 -16.33 -11.74 -7.45
N ALA A 183 -15.33 -12.02 -6.60
CA ALA A 183 -13.92 -12.07 -6.97
C ALA A 183 -13.57 -13.39 -7.71
N VAL A 184 -12.27 -13.64 -7.87
CA VAL A 184 -11.72 -14.97 -8.12
C VAL A 184 -10.58 -15.24 -7.14
N CYS A 185 -10.62 -16.40 -6.49
CA CYS A 185 -9.55 -16.81 -5.57
C CYS A 185 -8.48 -17.56 -6.36
N ILE A 186 -7.34 -16.92 -6.58
CA ILE A 186 -6.16 -17.53 -7.20
C ILE A 186 -5.20 -18.02 -6.11
N THR A 187 -4.48 -19.12 -6.36
CA THR A 187 -3.48 -19.62 -5.40
C THR A 187 -2.28 -20.30 -6.05
N ASN A 188 -1.13 -20.17 -5.39
CA ASN A 188 0.11 -20.89 -5.70
C ASN A 188 0.34 -22.11 -4.78
N GLY A 189 -0.60 -22.41 -3.87
CA GLY A 189 -0.52 -23.47 -2.86
C GLY A 189 0.05 -23.03 -1.50
N THR A 190 0.56 -21.80 -1.38
CA THR A 190 1.02 -21.18 -0.12
C THR A 190 0.24 -19.90 0.17
N ILE A 191 0.08 -19.06 -0.84
CA ILE A 191 -0.70 -17.82 -0.81
C ILE A 191 -1.99 -18.02 -1.61
N LEU A 192 -3.08 -17.45 -1.12
CA LEU A 192 -4.31 -17.22 -1.88
C LEU A 192 -4.60 -15.71 -1.93
N LEU A 193 -5.05 -15.24 -3.09
CA LEU A 193 -5.55 -13.87 -3.29
C LEU A 193 -6.97 -13.92 -3.83
N ALA A 194 -7.91 -13.24 -3.18
CA ALA A 194 -9.24 -12.96 -3.72
C ALA A 194 -9.19 -11.69 -4.59
N VAL A 195 -9.05 -11.84 -5.91
CA VAL A 195 -8.85 -10.71 -6.84
C VAL A 195 -10.16 -10.32 -7.52
N ASN A 196 -10.53 -9.04 -7.46
CA ASN A 196 -11.72 -8.51 -8.13
C ASN A 196 -11.47 -8.14 -9.61
N PRO A 197 -12.52 -8.10 -10.44
CA PRO A 197 -12.41 -7.65 -11.84
C PRO A 197 -11.78 -6.27 -12.03
N THR A 198 -11.85 -5.40 -11.02
CA THR A 198 -11.31 -4.04 -10.98
C THR A 198 -9.87 -3.92 -10.44
N GLY A 199 -9.23 -5.03 -10.04
CA GLY A 199 -7.80 -5.08 -9.71
C GLY A 199 -7.45 -4.84 -8.23
N GLU A 200 -8.43 -4.62 -7.37
CA GLU A 200 -8.37 -4.68 -5.91
C GLU A 200 -8.56 -6.11 -5.38
N LEU A 201 -8.18 -6.35 -4.12
CA LEU A 201 -8.38 -7.61 -3.41
C LEU A 201 -9.73 -7.63 -2.65
N ASN A 202 -9.89 -8.63 -1.77
CA ASN A 202 -11.00 -8.85 -0.84
C ASN A 202 -12.31 -9.35 -1.48
N THR A 203 -12.97 -10.27 -0.80
CA THR A 203 -14.32 -10.76 -1.12
C THR A 203 -15.05 -11.14 0.15
N SER A 204 -16.38 -11.00 0.17
CA SER A 204 -17.23 -11.44 1.28
C SER A 204 -17.74 -12.89 1.15
N ASP A 205 -17.31 -13.61 0.12
CA ASP A 205 -17.64 -15.03 -0.06
C ASP A 205 -16.57 -15.76 -0.86
N ALA A 206 -15.62 -16.35 -0.15
CA ALA A 206 -14.57 -17.20 -0.66
C ALA A 206 -15.02 -18.67 -0.87
N THR A 207 -16.32 -18.98 -0.70
CA THR A 207 -16.84 -20.36 -0.75
C THR A 207 -16.36 -21.11 -2.00
N GLY A 208 -15.86 -22.34 -1.79
CA GLY A 208 -15.31 -23.18 -2.85
C GLY A 208 -13.85 -22.89 -3.21
N SER A 209 -13.20 -21.91 -2.57
CA SER A 209 -11.75 -21.68 -2.65
C SER A 209 -10.97 -22.52 -1.62
N ALA A 210 -9.64 -22.36 -1.60
CA ALA A 210 -8.77 -22.96 -0.60
C ALA A 210 -8.83 -22.29 0.79
N ALA A 211 -9.34 -21.06 0.90
CA ALA A 211 -9.56 -20.38 2.17
C ALA A 211 -10.80 -20.93 2.93
N GLY A 212 -11.74 -21.54 2.19
CA GLY A 212 -13.01 -22.01 2.74
C GLY A 212 -14.15 -21.00 2.53
N PRO A 213 -15.29 -21.17 3.23
CA PRO A 213 -16.41 -20.23 3.20
C PRO A 213 -16.20 -19.08 4.19
N GLY A 214 -16.71 -17.89 3.85
CA GLY A 214 -16.49 -16.65 4.60
C GLY A 214 -15.74 -15.62 3.76
N ASP A 215 -15.27 -14.55 4.39
CA ASP A 215 -14.51 -13.51 3.72
C ASP A 215 -13.08 -14.01 3.40
N ALA A 216 -12.45 -13.51 2.33
CA ALA A 216 -11.02 -13.73 2.06
C ALA A 216 -10.42 -12.58 1.26
N GLY A 217 -9.13 -12.33 1.44
CA GLY A 217 -8.36 -11.24 0.87
C GLY A 217 -6.98 -11.74 0.46
N LEU A 218 -5.99 -11.51 1.30
CA LEU A 218 -4.67 -12.14 1.25
C LEU A 218 -4.58 -13.21 2.36
N ALA A 219 -4.64 -14.48 1.98
CA ALA A 219 -4.63 -15.61 2.90
C ALA A 219 -3.33 -16.43 2.85
N TYR A 220 -2.81 -16.80 4.03
CA TYR A 220 -1.67 -17.69 4.20
C TYR A 220 -2.15 -19.12 4.49
N LEU A 221 -2.23 -19.95 3.45
CA LEU A 221 -2.81 -21.29 3.50
C LEU A 221 -2.17 -22.25 4.54
N PRO A 222 -0.87 -22.15 4.90
CA PRO A 222 -0.29 -22.98 5.96
C PRO A 222 -0.86 -22.76 7.36
N THR A 223 -1.33 -21.55 7.69
CA THR A 223 -2.07 -21.28 8.94
C THR A 223 -3.58 -21.27 8.74
N GLY A 224 -4.03 -20.96 7.52
CA GLY A 224 -5.44 -20.74 7.19
C GLY A 224 -5.95 -19.33 7.51
N ASN A 225 -5.04 -18.43 7.91
CA ASN A 225 -5.34 -17.06 8.34
C ASN A 225 -5.42 -16.11 7.12
N ASP A 226 -6.30 -15.12 7.19
CA ASP A 226 -6.31 -13.94 6.30
C ASP A 226 -5.58 -12.74 6.94
N SER A 227 -5.53 -11.63 6.21
CA SER A 227 -4.83 -10.40 6.59
C SER A 227 -5.48 -9.10 6.09
N THR A 228 -6.48 -9.16 5.22
CA THR A 228 -7.08 -7.94 4.63
C THR A 228 -8.59 -7.99 4.47
N SER A 229 -9.24 -9.14 4.66
CA SER A 229 -10.71 -9.28 4.53
C SER A 229 -11.57 -9.30 5.80
N PRO A 230 -11.05 -9.54 7.03
CA PRO A 230 -11.83 -9.25 8.23
C PRO A 230 -12.24 -7.77 8.30
N GLY A 231 -13.16 -7.42 9.19
CA GLY A 231 -13.55 -6.02 9.42
C GLY A 231 -14.31 -5.37 8.26
N CYS A 232 -13.56 -4.74 7.36
CA CYS A 232 -14.02 -4.12 6.13
C CYS A 232 -13.23 -4.63 4.93
N LEU A 233 -13.80 -4.53 3.73
CA LEU A 233 -13.10 -4.92 2.49
C LEU A 233 -12.18 -3.77 2.01
N CYS A 234 -11.41 -3.21 2.93
CA CYS A 234 -10.55 -2.03 2.77
C CYS A 234 -9.19 -2.39 2.14
N GLU A 235 -9.19 -2.97 0.94
CA GLU A 235 -7.99 -3.10 0.10
C GLU A 235 -8.26 -2.36 -1.20
N GLY A 236 -7.39 -1.40 -1.53
CA GLY A 236 -7.77 -0.35 -2.47
C GLY A 236 -6.61 0.26 -3.23
N TRP A 237 -6.92 0.78 -4.41
CA TRP A 237 -5.96 1.39 -5.32
C TRP A 237 -6.56 2.52 -6.14
N GLY A 238 -5.73 3.48 -6.54
CA GLY A 238 -6.15 4.51 -7.48
C GLY A 238 -5.01 5.13 -8.28
N VAL A 239 -5.32 5.68 -9.44
CA VAL A 239 -4.42 6.44 -10.30
C VAL A 239 -5.01 7.81 -10.60
N GLY A 240 -4.18 8.85 -10.72
CA GLY A 240 -4.66 10.20 -11.01
C GLY A 240 -3.65 11.10 -11.72
N ASP A 241 -4.20 12.04 -12.50
CA ASP A 241 -3.48 13.22 -13.01
C ASP A 241 -3.79 14.44 -12.11
N PRO A 242 -2.83 14.90 -11.29
CA PRO A 242 -3.04 16.04 -10.40
C PRO A 242 -3.21 17.37 -11.13
N ALA A 243 -2.89 17.47 -12.43
CA ALA A 243 -3.04 18.71 -13.19
C ALA A 243 -4.49 18.93 -13.68
N SER A 244 -5.18 17.87 -14.10
CA SER A 244 -6.61 17.92 -14.46
C SER A 244 -7.55 17.61 -13.29
N GLY A 245 -7.08 16.91 -12.26
CA GLY A 245 -7.91 16.38 -11.18
C GLY A 245 -8.67 15.10 -11.54
N VAL A 246 -8.39 14.51 -12.71
CA VAL A 246 -8.95 13.20 -13.09
C VAL A 246 -8.27 12.10 -12.30
N TRP A 247 -9.06 11.20 -11.75
CA TRP A 247 -8.60 9.99 -11.08
C TRP A 247 -9.61 8.85 -11.30
N GLY A 248 -9.18 7.62 -11.07
CA GLY A 248 -10.05 6.46 -10.90
C GLY A 248 -9.37 5.42 -10.05
N GLY A 249 -10.16 4.57 -9.41
CA GLY A 249 -9.67 3.60 -8.43
C GLY A 249 -10.78 2.69 -7.92
N ALA A 250 -10.40 1.67 -7.17
CA ALA A 250 -11.32 0.72 -6.57
C ALA A 250 -10.89 0.42 -5.13
N ASP A 251 -11.89 0.21 -4.29
CA ASP A 251 -11.83 -0.20 -2.89
C ASP A 251 -13.26 -0.64 -2.54
N LEU A 252 -13.45 -1.84 -1.99
CA LEU A 252 -14.79 -2.42 -1.87
C LEU A 252 -15.62 -1.82 -0.73
N ASP A 253 -14.99 -1.21 0.29
CA ASP A 253 -15.70 -0.53 1.37
C ASP A 253 -16.13 0.89 0.96
N THR A 254 -15.19 1.67 0.43
CA THR A 254 -15.37 3.11 0.20
C THR A 254 -15.91 3.48 -1.17
N GLU A 255 -15.53 2.75 -2.23
CA GLU A 255 -15.98 2.98 -3.61
C GLU A 255 -17.01 1.95 -4.07
N GLY A 256 -16.98 0.75 -3.48
CA GLY A 256 -17.92 -0.34 -3.73
C GLY A 256 -17.65 -1.12 -5.03
N PRO A 257 -18.50 -2.11 -5.36
CA PRO A 257 -18.29 -3.00 -6.50
C PRO A 257 -18.20 -2.25 -7.84
N GLY A 258 -17.04 -2.34 -8.50
CA GLY A 258 -16.73 -1.66 -9.76
C GLY A 258 -15.99 -0.34 -9.63
N GLY A 259 -15.78 0.15 -8.40
CA GLY A 259 -14.95 1.33 -8.10
C GLY A 259 -15.48 2.66 -8.68
N THR A 260 -14.64 3.69 -8.60
CA THR A 260 -14.92 5.03 -9.11
C THR A 260 -14.17 5.33 -10.40
N ASN A 261 -14.92 5.83 -11.40
CA ASN A 261 -14.45 6.21 -12.74
C ASN A 261 -13.79 5.08 -13.55
N LEU A 262 -13.99 3.82 -13.17
CA LEU A 262 -13.47 2.64 -13.87
C LEU A 262 -14.48 2.06 -14.86
N GLU A 263 -13.94 1.50 -15.95
CA GLU A 263 -14.61 0.55 -16.83
C GLU A 263 -13.70 -0.67 -17.00
N VAL A 264 -14.17 -1.86 -16.63
CA VAL A 264 -13.42 -3.11 -16.86
C VAL A 264 -13.38 -3.40 -18.36
N GLU A 265 -12.20 -3.29 -18.96
CA GLU A 265 -11.96 -3.57 -20.37
C GLU A 265 -11.78 -5.08 -20.60
N SER A 266 -11.07 -5.76 -19.70
CA SER A 266 -11.02 -7.21 -19.63
C SER A 266 -10.65 -7.72 -18.23
N PHE A 267 -11.07 -8.94 -17.93
CA PHE A 267 -10.60 -9.69 -16.77
C PHE A 267 -10.44 -11.17 -17.15
N GLU A 268 -9.21 -11.67 -17.07
CA GLU A 268 -8.85 -13.05 -17.40
C GLU A 268 -8.20 -13.72 -16.19
N PHE A 269 -8.49 -15.00 -15.94
CA PHE A 269 -7.95 -15.72 -14.79
C PHE A 269 -7.79 -17.22 -15.02
N THR A 270 -6.97 -17.84 -14.17
CA THR A 270 -6.79 -19.29 -14.03
C THR A 270 -6.92 -19.66 -12.55
N GLY A 271 -6.58 -20.90 -12.16
CA GLY A 271 -6.51 -21.26 -10.74
C GLY A 271 -5.38 -20.59 -9.96
N SER A 272 -4.38 -20.00 -10.65
CA SER A 272 -3.18 -19.42 -10.02
C SER A 272 -2.80 -18.04 -10.54
N THR A 273 -3.50 -17.48 -11.54
CA THR A 273 -3.20 -16.16 -12.12
C THR A 273 -4.48 -15.37 -12.37
N ALA A 274 -4.40 -14.04 -12.28
CA ALA A 274 -5.47 -13.13 -12.69
C ALA A 274 -4.87 -11.93 -13.46
N THR A 275 -5.62 -11.34 -14.37
CA THR A 275 -5.23 -10.11 -15.06
C THR A 275 -6.45 -9.23 -15.22
N SER A 276 -6.46 -8.12 -14.48
CA SER A 276 -7.44 -7.04 -14.65
C SER A 276 -6.87 -5.99 -15.60
N VAL A 277 -7.71 -5.52 -16.53
CA VAL A 277 -7.45 -4.34 -17.35
C VAL A 277 -8.65 -3.42 -17.22
N VAL A 278 -8.43 -2.22 -16.71
CA VAL A 278 -9.46 -1.19 -16.55
C VAL A 278 -9.09 0.09 -17.31
N VAL A 279 -10.12 0.80 -17.77
CA VAL A 279 -10.02 2.13 -18.34
C VAL A 279 -10.54 3.14 -17.32
N VAL A 280 -9.71 4.12 -16.96
CA VAL A 280 -10.11 5.27 -16.16
C VAL A 280 -10.67 6.35 -17.09
N ARG A 281 -11.86 6.86 -16.76
CA ARG A 281 -12.54 7.91 -17.53
C ARG A 281 -12.60 9.24 -16.78
N ASP A 282 -12.60 10.33 -17.52
CA ASP A 282 -12.89 11.66 -16.97
C ASP A 282 -14.40 11.90 -16.79
N ALA A 283 -14.77 13.06 -16.23
CA ALA A 283 -16.16 13.46 -16.03
C ALA A 283 -16.97 13.69 -17.35
N ALA A 284 -16.31 13.69 -18.51
CA ALA A 284 -16.93 13.70 -19.84
C ALA A 284 -16.94 12.30 -20.49
N SER A 285 -16.60 11.25 -19.72
CA SER A 285 -16.44 9.85 -20.14
C SER A 285 -15.31 9.59 -21.15
N ALA A 286 -14.41 10.55 -21.37
CA ALA A 286 -13.24 10.36 -22.20
C ALA A 286 -12.20 9.48 -21.47
N PRO A 287 -11.54 8.53 -22.16
CA PRO A 287 -10.53 7.68 -21.55
C PRO A 287 -9.24 8.46 -21.27
N VAL A 288 -8.64 8.24 -20.11
CA VAL A 288 -7.40 8.92 -19.68
C VAL A 288 -6.27 7.92 -19.39
N PHE A 289 -6.54 6.93 -18.55
CA PHE A 289 -5.59 5.85 -18.26
C PHE A 289 -6.16 4.49 -18.69
N ARG A 290 -5.30 3.59 -19.16
CA ARG A 290 -5.53 2.15 -19.03
C ARG A 290 -4.60 1.65 -17.92
N VAL A 291 -5.15 0.89 -16.97
CA VAL A 291 -4.37 0.27 -15.91
C VAL A 291 -4.51 -1.25 -16.03
N THR A 292 -3.39 -1.94 -15.96
CA THR A 292 -3.32 -3.41 -15.95
C THR A 292 -2.69 -3.87 -14.64
N HIS A 293 -3.35 -4.80 -13.95
CA HIS A 293 -2.81 -5.54 -12.82
C HIS A 293 -2.74 -7.02 -13.19
N GLN A 294 -1.54 -7.54 -13.44
CA GLN A 294 -1.31 -8.95 -13.75
C GLN A 294 -0.72 -9.68 -12.54
N TYR A 295 -1.57 -10.46 -11.86
CA TYR A 295 -1.26 -11.30 -10.72
C TYR A 295 -0.72 -12.66 -11.17
N ILE A 296 0.52 -12.97 -10.79
CA ILE A 296 1.22 -14.24 -11.07
C ILE A 296 1.97 -14.73 -9.82
N PRO A 297 2.14 -16.05 -9.60
CA PRO A 297 3.02 -16.55 -8.56
C PRO A 297 4.46 -16.07 -8.79
N SER A 298 5.17 -15.67 -7.74
CA SER A 298 6.59 -15.33 -7.87
C SER A 298 7.41 -16.57 -8.25
N PRO A 299 8.25 -16.52 -9.30
CA PRO A 299 9.15 -17.63 -9.62
C PRO A 299 10.31 -17.75 -8.63
N ALA A 300 10.59 -16.71 -7.84
CA ALA A 300 11.71 -16.66 -6.91
C ALA A 300 11.39 -17.26 -5.53
N THR A 301 10.11 -17.30 -5.12
CA THR A 301 9.69 -17.81 -3.80
C THR A 301 8.20 -18.18 -3.79
N PRO A 302 7.79 -19.30 -3.15
CA PRO A 302 6.37 -19.63 -2.98
C PRO A 302 5.64 -18.68 -2.03
N ASN A 303 6.37 -17.92 -1.21
CA ASN A 303 5.81 -17.02 -0.21
C ASN A 303 5.23 -15.72 -0.82
N LEU A 304 5.37 -15.49 -2.13
CA LEU A 304 4.90 -14.28 -2.81
C LEU A 304 4.10 -14.57 -4.09
N TYR A 305 3.07 -13.76 -4.28
CA TYR A 305 2.58 -13.33 -5.58
C TYR A 305 3.30 -12.07 -6.03
N GLN A 306 3.55 -11.99 -7.33
CA GLN A 306 4.00 -10.80 -8.03
C GLN A 306 2.82 -10.22 -8.84
N VAL A 307 2.71 -8.90 -8.83
CA VAL A 307 1.70 -8.16 -9.58
C VAL A 307 2.41 -7.15 -10.47
N ASN A 308 2.40 -7.40 -11.79
CA ASN A 308 2.92 -6.43 -12.75
C ASN A 308 1.87 -5.34 -12.94
N VAL A 309 2.18 -4.12 -12.50
CA VAL A 309 1.29 -2.95 -12.66
C VAL A 309 1.76 -2.14 -13.86
N ILE A 310 0.85 -1.85 -14.78
CA ILE A 310 1.12 -1.05 -15.98
C ILE A 310 0.09 0.08 -16.05
N ILE A 311 0.55 1.32 -16.17
CA ILE A 311 -0.29 2.51 -16.36
C ILE A 311 0.05 3.10 -17.74
N GLU A 312 -0.89 3.01 -18.68
CA GLU A 312 -0.79 3.60 -20.02
C GLU A 312 -1.59 4.91 -20.08
N ASN A 313 -0.99 5.99 -20.62
CA ASN A 313 -1.73 7.20 -20.94
C ASN A 313 -2.42 7.04 -22.31
N ILE A 314 -3.73 6.77 -22.28
CA ILE A 314 -4.57 6.62 -23.48
C ILE A 314 -5.32 7.90 -23.86
N SER A 315 -5.03 9.01 -23.17
CA SER A 315 -5.54 10.33 -23.52
C SER A 315 -4.84 10.91 -24.76
N GLY A 316 -5.38 12.01 -25.29
CA GLY A 316 -4.77 12.74 -26.40
C GLY A 316 -3.63 13.70 -26.02
N ALA A 317 -3.21 13.78 -24.75
CA ALA A 317 -2.25 14.76 -24.25
C ALA A 317 -1.25 14.17 -23.26
N THR A 318 -0.05 14.78 -23.13
CA THR A 318 0.94 14.35 -22.13
C THR A 318 0.43 14.66 -20.72
N ILE A 319 0.41 13.65 -19.87
CA ILE A 319 0.15 13.79 -18.43
C ILE A 319 1.50 14.13 -17.78
N ALA A 320 1.59 15.28 -17.11
CA ALA A 320 2.89 15.82 -16.65
C ALA A 320 3.46 15.07 -15.44
N THR A 321 2.59 14.47 -14.63
CA THR A 321 2.89 13.70 -13.43
C THR A 321 1.78 12.64 -13.31
N VAL A 322 2.13 11.38 -13.12
CA VAL A 322 1.14 10.35 -12.74
C VAL A 322 1.28 10.10 -11.24
N GLN A 323 0.16 10.11 -10.51
CA GLN A 323 0.13 9.65 -9.12
C GLN A 323 -0.60 8.31 -9.03
N TYR A 324 -0.12 7.43 -8.16
CA TYR A 324 -0.74 6.14 -7.88
C TYR A 324 -0.74 5.89 -6.37
N ARG A 325 -1.83 5.33 -5.84
CA ARG A 325 -1.97 4.91 -4.45
C ARG A 325 -2.29 3.41 -4.40
N ARG A 326 -1.68 2.69 -3.46
CA ARG A 326 -2.19 1.40 -2.97
C ARG A 326 -2.27 1.46 -1.45
N LEU A 327 -3.35 0.93 -0.91
CA LEU A 327 -3.59 0.87 0.53
C LEU A 327 -4.28 -0.45 0.90
N MET A 328 -4.07 -0.87 2.14
CA MET A 328 -4.82 -1.94 2.78
C MET A 328 -4.99 -1.61 4.25
N ASP A 329 -6.14 -1.93 4.81
CA ASP A 329 -6.26 -2.25 6.21
C ASP A 329 -5.58 -3.60 6.49
N TRP A 330 -4.81 -3.70 7.57
CA TRP A 330 -4.16 -4.95 7.96
C TRP A 330 -4.95 -5.56 9.11
N ASP A 331 -5.56 -6.71 8.87
CA ASP A 331 -6.43 -7.36 9.84
C ASP A 331 -5.85 -8.74 10.19
N ILE A 332 -4.73 -8.73 10.92
CA ILE A 332 -3.81 -9.87 10.94
C ILE A 332 -4.26 -10.98 11.89
N GLU A 333 -4.89 -12.00 11.32
CA GLU A 333 -5.26 -13.20 12.06
C GLU A 333 -4.03 -13.92 12.66
N PRO A 334 -4.16 -14.48 13.89
CA PRO A 334 -5.41 -14.69 14.64
C PRO A 334 -5.80 -13.53 15.57
N THR A 335 -5.26 -12.32 15.38
CA THR A 335 -5.55 -11.14 16.21
C THR A 335 -5.89 -9.91 15.37
N ALA A 336 -6.83 -10.06 14.43
CA ALA A 336 -7.47 -8.96 13.70
C ALA A 336 -7.89 -7.81 14.64
N PHE A 337 -7.85 -6.56 14.14
CA PHE A 337 -8.00 -5.31 14.88
C PHE A 337 -6.98 -5.12 16.03
N SER A 338 -5.83 -5.79 15.93
CA SER A 338 -4.81 -5.85 16.99
C SER A 338 -3.46 -6.32 16.45
N GLU A 339 -3.00 -5.67 15.39
CA GLU A 339 -1.80 -6.01 14.62
C GLU A 339 -0.67 -5.01 14.82
N PHE A 340 0.53 -5.44 14.47
CA PHE A 340 1.71 -4.62 14.38
C PHE A 340 2.11 -4.44 12.92
N VAL A 341 2.45 -3.20 12.57
CA VAL A 341 2.85 -2.81 11.22
C VAL A 341 4.30 -2.31 11.20
N THR A 342 5.08 -2.86 10.28
CA THR A 342 6.45 -2.42 9.96
C THR A 342 6.46 -1.91 8.52
N ILE A 343 6.79 -0.64 8.30
CA ILE A 343 6.91 -0.03 6.96
C ILE A 343 8.35 0.43 6.73
N GLN A 344 8.90 0.14 5.56
CA GLN A 344 10.17 0.70 5.10
C GLN A 344 10.06 1.16 3.64
N GLY A 345 10.13 2.47 3.39
CA GLY A 345 10.11 3.06 2.04
C GLY A 345 11.45 3.03 1.29
N GLY A 346 12.51 2.54 1.95
CA GLY A 346 13.85 2.41 1.38
C GLY A 346 14.42 3.69 0.79
N SER A 347 14.99 3.58 -0.42
CA SER A 347 15.52 4.71 -1.20
C SER A 347 14.70 5.00 -2.47
N ALA A 348 13.45 4.52 -2.50
CA ALA A 348 12.59 4.59 -3.69
C ALA A 348 12.27 6.03 -4.08
N THR A 349 12.71 6.45 -5.27
CA THR A 349 12.53 7.83 -5.73
C THR A 349 11.12 8.16 -6.21
N ALA A 350 10.30 7.15 -6.55
CA ALA A 350 8.89 7.35 -6.88
C ALA A 350 7.97 7.40 -5.64
N LEU A 351 8.34 6.76 -4.53
CA LEU A 351 7.57 6.79 -3.28
C LEU A 351 7.73 8.16 -2.61
N PHE A 352 6.66 8.94 -2.53
CA PHE A 352 6.72 10.30 -1.95
C PHE A 352 6.00 10.45 -0.61
N TYR A 353 5.11 9.50 -0.28
CA TYR A 353 4.44 9.43 1.01
C TYR A 353 4.06 7.99 1.34
N THR A 354 4.08 7.64 2.63
CA THR A 354 3.60 6.37 3.16
C THR A 354 3.24 6.54 4.64
N SER A 355 2.27 5.76 5.10
CA SER A 355 1.71 5.81 6.46
C SER A 355 0.98 4.50 6.77
N ASP A 356 0.43 4.40 7.97
CA ASP A 356 -0.37 3.28 8.46
C ASP A 356 -1.89 3.42 8.24
N ASP A 357 -2.33 4.37 7.41
CA ASP A 357 -3.76 4.61 7.19
C ASP A 357 -4.37 3.71 6.11
N GLY A 358 -4.71 2.49 6.52
CA GLY A 358 -5.45 1.51 5.70
C GLY A 358 -6.90 1.89 5.40
N PHE A 359 -7.47 2.89 6.08
CA PHE A 359 -8.84 3.36 5.87
C PHE A 359 -8.91 4.61 4.97
N ALA A 360 -7.79 5.04 4.41
CA ALA A 360 -7.74 6.20 3.54
C ALA A 360 -8.49 5.96 2.23
N SER A 361 -9.00 7.02 1.61
CA SER A 361 -9.56 6.93 0.25
C SER A 361 -8.50 6.44 -0.76
N PRO A 362 -8.87 5.53 -1.69
CA PRO A 362 -7.97 5.06 -2.75
C PRO A 362 -7.57 6.14 -3.77
N ASN A 363 -8.24 7.29 -3.76
CA ASN A 363 -7.90 8.42 -4.62
C ASN A 363 -6.53 9.03 -4.22
N PRO A 364 -5.47 8.94 -5.07
CA PRO A 364 -4.16 9.51 -4.76
C PRO A 364 -4.18 11.05 -4.65
N LEU A 365 -5.25 11.71 -5.11
CA LEU A 365 -5.42 13.16 -5.02
C LEU A 365 -6.07 13.63 -3.70
N SER A 366 -6.50 12.71 -2.82
CA SER A 366 -7.07 13.02 -1.50
C SER A 366 -6.03 13.56 -0.50
N GLY A 367 -4.74 13.33 -0.76
CA GLY A 367 -3.62 13.82 0.05
C GLY A 367 -3.22 12.89 1.20
N PRO A 368 -2.19 13.27 1.99
CA PRO A 368 -1.68 12.49 3.11
C PRO A 368 -2.70 12.25 4.23
N SER A 369 -2.66 11.05 4.82
CA SER A 369 -3.40 10.69 6.04
C SER A 369 -2.69 9.54 6.78
N SER A 370 -2.85 9.48 8.10
CA SER A 370 -2.10 8.59 9.01
C SER A 370 -2.91 8.34 10.30
N ILE A 371 -2.75 7.19 10.94
CA ILE A 371 -3.43 6.82 12.18
C ILE A 371 -2.49 6.99 13.39
N ILE A 372 -1.38 6.26 13.41
CA ILE A 372 -0.35 6.29 14.46
C ILE A 372 0.95 6.88 13.91
N PHE A 373 1.36 6.57 12.68
CA PHE A 373 2.66 7.00 12.14
C PHE A 373 2.72 7.28 10.63
N GLU A 374 3.75 8.03 10.24
CA GLU A 374 4.09 8.37 8.85
C GLU A 374 5.53 7.96 8.55
N GLY A 375 5.79 7.53 7.32
CA GLY A 375 7.11 7.09 6.87
C GLY A 375 7.49 5.71 7.42
N ASN A 376 8.78 5.51 7.70
CA ASN A 376 9.28 4.22 8.14
C ASN A 376 8.95 3.96 9.62
N GLY A 377 8.42 2.77 9.89
CA GLY A 377 8.12 2.26 11.23
C GLY A 377 8.61 0.82 11.39
N VAL A 378 8.84 0.40 12.62
CA VAL A 378 9.09 -1.00 12.99
C VAL A 378 8.19 -1.33 14.17
N ASP A 379 7.43 -2.41 14.07
CA ASP A 379 6.48 -2.94 15.06
C ASP A 379 5.66 -1.81 15.71
N GLN A 380 5.03 -0.98 14.87
CA GLN A 380 4.11 0.04 15.35
C GLN A 380 2.75 -0.62 15.61
N GLY A 381 2.23 -0.48 16.83
CA GLY A 381 1.03 -1.17 17.28
C GLY A 381 1.05 -1.52 18.78
N PRO A 382 0.17 -2.42 19.23
CA PRO A 382 -0.90 -3.01 18.44
C PRO A 382 -1.96 -1.95 18.11
N GLY A 383 -2.46 -1.96 16.88
CA GLY A 383 -3.46 -1.03 16.38
C GLY A 383 -4.66 -1.73 15.78
N ASP A 384 -5.51 -0.92 15.15
CA ASP A 384 -6.46 -1.26 14.10
C ASP A 384 -5.99 -0.34 12.96
N ILE A 385 -4.98 -0.83 12.21
CA ILE A 385 -4.10 -0.04 11.35
C ILE A 385 -3.68 -0.83 10.11
N GLY A 386 -3.33 -0.10 9.05
CA GLY A 386 -2.99 -0.69 7.76
C GLY A 386 -1.66 -0.21 7.21
N ALA A 387 -1.60 -0.09 5.89
CA ALA A 387 -0.51 0.54 5.18
C ALA A 387 -0.98 1.27 3.92
N LEU A 388 -0.38 2.43 3.67
CA LEU A 388 -0.66 3.28 2.52
C LEU A 388 0.66 3.65 1.82
N PHE A 389 0.69 3.57 0.50
CA PHE A 389 1.84 3.97 -0.31
C PHE A 389 1.41 4.85 -1.49
N ASP A 390 1.96 6.07 -1.52
CA ASP A 390 1.70 7.10 -2.52
C ASP A 390 2.92 7.31 -3.42
N PHE A 391 2.73 7.03 -4.71
CA PHE A 391 3.75 7.11 -5.75
C PHE A 391 3.54 8.31 -6.67
N ARG A 392 4.65 8.89 -7.11
CA ARG A 392 4.68 9.98 -8.09
C ARG A 392 5.67 9.65 -9.18
N PHE A 393 5.14 9.33 -10.35
CA PHE A 393 5.91 9.08 -11.55
C PHE A 393 6.01 10.34 -12.41
N GLY A 394 7.01 10.35 -13.31
CA GLY A 394 7.26 11.47 -14.21
C GLY A 394 6.21 11.65 -15.32
N ALA A 395 6.56 12.46 -16.32
CA ALA A 395 5.66 12.75 -17.43
C ALA A 395 5.43 11.52 -18.31
N LEU A 396 4.15 11.25 -18.63
CA LEU A 396 3.69 10.14 -19.45
C LEU A 396 3.06 10.66 -20.73
N ALA A 397 3.70 10.44 -21.87
CA ALA A 397 3.22 10.87 -23.19
C ALA A 397 2.01 10.03 -23.67
N PRO A 398 1.19 10.52 -24.62
CA PRO A 398 0.12 9.73 -25.23
C PRO A 398 0.65 8.41 -25.82
N GLY A 399 0.02 7.29 -25.47
CA GLY A 399 0.41 5.94 -25.86
C GLY A 399 1.70 5.42 -25.21
N ALA A 400 2.23 6.11 -24.21
CA ALA A 400 3.33 5.62 -23.39
C ALA A 400 2.81 4.97 -22.10
N SER A 401 3.56 4.00 -21.59
CA SER A 401 3.26 3.31 -20.33
C SER A 401 4.37 3.49 -19.30
N HIS A 402 3.97 3.52 -18.03
CA HIS A 402 4.86 3.34 -16.89
C HIS A 402 4.55 2.00 -16.22
N SER A 403 5.55 1.29 -15.71
CA SER A 403 5.37 -0.02 -15.09
C SER A 403 6.22 -0.15 -13.84
N PHE A 404 5.64 -0.76 -12.81
CA PHE A 404 6.30 -1.14 -11.56
C PHE A 404 5.69 -2.45 -11.06
N VAL A 405 6.21 -2.98 -9.96
CA VAL A 405 5.79 -4.27 -9.42
C VAL A 405 5.28 -4.08 -7.99
N THR A 406 4.12 -4.67 -7.68
CA THR A 406 3.70 -4.96 -6.30
C THR A 406 3.86 -6.45 -5.99
N PHE A 407 4.06 -6.78 -4.73
CA PHE A 407 4.13 -8.14 -4.22
C PHE A 407 3.16 -8.30 -3.05
N TYR A 408 2.44 -9.41 -3.01
CA TYR A 408 1.57 -9.81 -1.91
C TYR A 408 1.98 -11.19 -1.43
N GLY A 409 1.95 -11.45 -0.13
CA GLY A 409 2.21 -12.80 0.36
C GLY A 409 2.37 -12.88 1.87
N ALA A 410 2.99 -13.97 2.31
CA ALA A 410 3.17 -14.27 3.72
C ALA A 410 4.23 -15.35 3.93
N ALA A 411 4.79 -15.39 5.13
CA ALA A 411 5.72 -16.42 5.57
C ALA A 411 5.47 -16.79 7.04
N ALA A 412 6.03 -17.90 7.53
CA ALA A 412 5.79 -18.37 8.89
C ALA A 412 6.52 -17.53 9.97
N THR A 413 7.52 -16.75 9.55
CA THR A 413 8.31 -15.84 10.39
C THR A 413 8.72 -14.60 9.60
N GLU A 414 9.11 -13.54 10.29
CA GLU A 414 9.67 -12.35 9.65
C GLU A 414 10.99 -12.67 8.92
N ALA A 415 11.82 -13.58 9.46
CA ALA A 415 13.07 -13.98 8.82
C ALA A 415 12.84 -14.62 7.44
N GLU A 416 11.77 -15.40 7.28
CA GLU A 416 11.36 -15.95 5.99
C GLU A 416 10.72 -14.88 5.08
N ALA A 417 10.02 -13.89 5.63
CA ALA A 417 9.51 -12.74 4.89
C ALA A 417 10.64 -11.88 4.32
N ASN A 418 11.66 -11.59 5.13
CA ASN A 418 12.88 -10.89 4.74
C ASN A 418 13.61 -11.64 3.60
N ALA A 419 13.69 -12.97 3.68
CA ALA A 419 14.25 -13.81 2.61
C ALA A 419 13.40 -13.76 1.33
N ALA A 420 12.08 -13.77 1.44
CA ALA A 420 11.17 -13.65 0.30
C ALA A 420 11.32 -12.28 -0.41
N LEU A 421 11.42 -11.19 0.35
CA LEU A 421 11.67 -9.85 -0.20
C LEU A 421 13.06 -9.71 -0.83
N GLY A 422 14.08 -10.32 -0.22
CA GLY A 422 15.43 -10.38 -0.76
C GLY A 422 15.53 -11.14 -2.07
N ALA A 423 14.74 -12.22 -2.23
CA ALA A 423 14.69 -13.01 -3.45
C ALA A 423 14.06 -12.27 -4.66
N VAL A 424 13.22 -11.26 -4.42
CA VAL A 424 12.59 -10.42 -5.46
C VAL A 424 13.19 -9.02 -5.58
N GLY A 425 14.15 -8.67 -4.72
CA GLY A 425 14.83 -7.37 -4.73
C GLY A 425 13.94 -6.18 -4.32
N ALA A 426 13.00 -6.38 -3.38
CA ALA A 426 12.04 -5.35 -3.00
C ALA A 426 12.68 -4.04 -2.51
N GLU A 427 12.16 -2.91 -2.98
CA GLU A 427 12.67 -1.54 -2.76
C GLU A 427 11.91 -0.79 -1.65
N ALA A 428 10.67 -1.18 -1.38
CA ALA A 428 9.84 -0.73 -0.27
C ALA A 428 8.87 -1.85 0.17
N TYR A 429 8.47 -1.88 1.45
CA TYR A 429 7.50 -2.85 1.96
C TYR A 429 6.72 -2.38 3.19
N SER A 430 5.61 -3.07 3.45
CA SER A 430 4.91 -3.20 4.72
C SER A 430 4.87 -4.68 5.14
N TYR A 431 5.05 -4.94 6.43
CA TYR A 431 4.62 -6.18 7.07
C TYR A 431 3.41 -5.92 7.95
N GLY A 432 2.53 -6.92 8.03
CA GLY A 432 1.50 -7.05 9.05
C GLY A 432 1.73 -8.31 9.87
N GLN A 433 1.73 -8.17 11.20
CA GLN A 433 2.03 -9.25 12.15
C GLN A 433 1.01 -9.27 13.30
N SER A 434 0.62 -10.46 13.75
CA SER A 434 -0.30 -10.61 14.88
C SER A 434 0.32 -10.11 16.19
N SER A 435 -0.48 -9.61 17.13
CA SER A 435 -0.02 -9.16 18.46
C SER A 435 0.48 -10.28 19.38
N LEU A 436 0.46 -11.54 18.94
CA LEU A 436 0.99 -12.66 19.71
C LEU A 436 2.52 -12.63 19.80
N ASP A 437 3.21 -12.32 18.70
CA ASP A 437 4.67 -12.28 18.61
C ASP A 437 5.15 -11.45 17.39
N PRO A 438 5.00 -10.11 17.42
CA PRO A 438 5.48 -9.26 16.33
C PRO A 438 7.00 -9.36 16.14
N ALA A 439 7.76 -9.43 17.23
CA ALA A 439 9.22 -9.39 17.23
C ALA A 439 9.91 -10.58 16.52
N THR A 440 9.20 -11.68 16.23
CA THR A 440 9.66 -12.72 15.30
C THR A 440 8.69 -13.00 14.14
N GLY A 441 7.52 -12.36 14.18
CA GLY A 441 6.50 -12.45 13.14
C GLY A 441 5.79 -13.80 13.07
N THR A 442 5.57 -14.47 14.22
CA THR A 442 4.84 -15.74 14.28
C THR A 442 3.37 -15.54 14.69
N PRO A 443 2.43 -16.43 14.28
CA PRO A 443 2.61 -17.60 13.41
C PRO A 443 2.71 -17.27 11.92
N ASN A 444 2.49 -16.01 11.54
CA ASN A 444 2.61 -15.52 10.18
C ASN A 444 3.02 -14.04 10.14
N THR A 445 3.92 -13.71 9.23
CA THR A 445 4.20 -12.34 8.77
C THR A 445 3.60 -12.19 7.38
N PHE A 446 2.60 -11.32 7.25
CA PHE A 446 2.05 -10.93 5.96
C PHE A 446 2.92 -9.85 5.32
N ILE A 447 2.92 -9.83 3.99
CA ILE A 447 3.88 -9.09 3.18
C ILE A 447 3.12 -8.32 2.10
N PHE A 448 3.33 -7.02 2.07
CA PHE A 448 3.02 -6.17 0.93
C PHE A 448 4.26 -5.38 0.54
N ALA A 449 4.70 -5.44 -0.72
CA ALA A 449 5.97 -4.82 -1.12
C ALA A 449 5.98 -4.33 -2.57
N PHE A 450 7.03 -3.59 -2.93
CA PHE A 450 7.18 -2.95 -4.22
C PHE A 450 8.58 -3.13 -4.81
N GLY A 451 8.66 -3.16 -6.13
CA GLY A 451 9.91 -3.14 -6.90
C GLY A 451 9.75 -2.35 -8.20
N ASN A 452 10.88 -1.96 -8.80
CA ASN A 452 10.96 -1.03 -9.94
C ASN A 452 10.27 0.32 -9.67
N ILE A 453 10.45 0.87 -8.46
CA ILE A 453 9.96 2.19 -8.03
C ILE A 453 11.11 3.21 -7.85
N GLY A 454 12.29 2.87 -8.39
CA GLY A 454 13.46 3.75 -8.46
C GLY A 454 14.24 3.81 -7.15
N GLY A 455 14.27 2.72 -6.37
CA GLY A 455 15.10 2.51 -5.19
C GLY A 455 16.15 1.42 -5.38
N ALA A 456 16.82 1.06 -4.28
CA ALA A 456 17.69 -0.12 -4.20
C ALA A 456 17.02 -1.22 -3.36
N PRO A 457 17.36 -2.51 -3.58
CA PRO A 457 16.86 -3.60 -2.75
C PRO A 457 17.14 -3.40 -1.25
N LEU A 458 16.18 -3.78 -0.41
CA LEU A 458 16.27 -3.66 1.05
C LEU A 458 16.94 -4.86 1.74
N PHE A 459 16.95 -6.02 1.08
CA PHE A 459 17.50 -7.26 1.61
C PHE A 459 18.41 -7.93 0.58
N SER A 460 19.43 -8.64 1.06
CA SER A 460 20.20 -9.58 0.23
C SER A 460 19.31 -10.77 -0.15
N PRO A 461 19.66 -11.55 -1.19
CA PRO A 461 18.94 -12.79 -1.52
C PRO A 461 18.84 -13.83 -0.39
N SER A 462 19.65 -13.68 0.67
CA SER A 462 19.60 -14.51 1.89
C SER A 462 18.74 -13.90 3.02
N GLY A 463 17.98 -12.83 2.75
CA GLY A 463 17.13 -12.14 3.73
C GLY A 463 17.87 -11.30 4.77
N ALA A 464 19.17 -11.05 4.61
CA ALA A 464 19.87 -10.15 5.52
C ALA A 464 19.61 -8.68 5.10
N PRO A 465 19.23 -7.78 6.02
CA PRO A 465 19.04 -6.37 5.69
C PRO A 465 20.28 -5.76 5.05
N LEU A 466 20.11 -5.10 3.91
CA LEU A 466 21.17 -4.32 3.29
C LEU A 466 21.27 -2.98 4.02
N GLN A 467 22.46 -2.67 4.55
CA GLN A 467 22.68 -1.34 5.10
C GLN A 467 22.58 -0.32 3.98
N PRO A 468 21.92 0.83 4.20
CA PRO A 468 21.96 1.94 3.25
C PRO A 468 23.42 2.26 2.95
N ALA A 469 23.78 2.29 1.66
CA ALA A 469 25.13 2.64 1.26
C ALA A 469 25.51 3.97 1.94
N PRO A 470 26.67 4.07 2.62
CA PRO A 470 27.01 5.25 3.39
C PRO A 470 26.99 6.45 2.45
N ALA A 471 26.14 7.43 2.76
CA ALA A 471 25.93 8.60 1.92
C ALA A 471 27.28 9.21 1.56
N VAL A 472 27.63 9.17 0.27
CA VAL A 472 28.90 9.71 -0.21
C VAL A 472 28.86 11.21 0.07
N ALA A 473 29.56 11.62 1.13
CA ALA A 473 29.63 13.02 1.51
C ALA A 473 30.06 13.83 0.29
N PRO A 474 29.37 14.93 -0.06
CA PRO A 474 29.70 15.69 -1.25
C PRO A 474 31.16 16.11 -1.17
N VAL A 475 31.98 15.59 -2.09
CA VAL A 475 33.39 15.96 -2.19
C VAL A 475 33.44 17.47 -2.32
N ALA A 476 33.94 18.15 -1.29
CA ALA A 476 33.93 19.60 -1.22
C ALA A 476 34.62 20.14 -2.46
N ALA A 477 33.84 20.82 -3.32
CA ALA A 477 34.36 21.36 -4.57
C ALA A 477 35.56 22.26 -4.26
N ALA A 478 36.73 21.90 -4.79
CA ALA A 478 37.94 22.68 -4.60
C ALA A 478 37.67 24.13 -5.04
N PRO A 479 38.11 25.14 -4.26
CA PRO A 479 37.73 26.52 -4.52
C PRO A 479 38.26 26.95 -5.89
N VAL A 480 37.34 27.22 -6.82
CA VAL A 480 37.68 27.80 -8.12
C VAL A 480 38.29 29.17 -7.86
N ALA A 481 39.57 29.34 -8.22
CA ALA A 481 40.28 30.60 -8.00
C ALA A 481 39.59 31.73 -8.79
N ALA A 482 39.04 32.71 -8.06
CA ALA A 482 38.40 33.86 -8.67
C ALA A 482 39.43 34.69 -9.45
N VAL A 483 39.17 34.88 -10.75
CA VAL A 483 39.97 35.79 -11.60
C VAL A 483 39.65 37.22 -11.19
N ALA A 484 40.67 37.98 -10.80
CA ALA A 484 40.51 39.36 -10.34
C ALA A 484 40.05 40.29 -11.47
N ALA A 485 38.86 40.88 -11.32
CA ALA A 485 38.41 41.98 -12.17
C ALA A 485 39.26 43.24 -11.90
N HIS A 486 39.65 43.95 -12.97
CA HIS A 486 40.37 45.21 -12.87
C HIS A 486 39.42 46.40 -12.62
N ASP A 487 39.98 47.46 -12.04
CA ASP A 487 39.34 48.72 -11.64
C ASP A 487 38.29 49.29 -12.60
N VAL A 488 37.17 49.76 -12.01
CA VAL A 488 36.50 51.00 -12.44
C VAL A 488 36.17 51.82 -11.19
N THR A 489 36.43 53.12 -11.28
CA THR A 489 36.50 54.08 -10.17
C THR A 489 35.18 54.42 -9.48
N GLU A 490 35.32 54.57 -8.16
CA GLU A 490 34.52 55.26 -7.14
C GLU A 490 33.64 56.46 -7.57
N LEU A 491 32.40 56.50 -7.06
CA LEU A 491 31.60 57.72 -6.84
C LEU A 491 30.73 57.58 -5.57
N GLU A 492 31.20 58.20 -4.48
CA GLU A 492 30.49 58.83 -3.34
C GLU A 492 29.20 58.18 -2.76
N ASP A 493 29.41 57.49 -1.64
CA ASP A 493 28.84 57.79 -0.30
C ASP A 493 27.34 58.12 -0.12
N VAL A 494 26.56 57.14 0.36
CA VAL A 494 25.57 57.34 1.45
C VAL A 494 25.38 56.05 2.26
N THR A 495 25.60 56.07 3.58
CA THR A 495 25.17 54.99 4.50
C THR A 495 23.68 55.09 4.87
N PRO A 496 22.85 54.04 4.73
CA PRO A 496 21.52 54.02 5.30
C PRO A 496 21.57 53.54 6.76
N SER A 497 21.22 54.42 7.71
CA SER A 497 20.97 54.01 9.09
C SER A 497 19.58 53.38 9.22
N LEU A 498 19.45 52.39 10.10
CA LEU A 498 18.18 51.74 10.40
C LEU A 498 17.22 52.73 11.09
N ALA A 499 16.13 53.07 10.42
CA ALA A 499 15.04 53.88 10.97
C ALA A 499 13.71 53.10 10.92
N SER A 500 12.97 53.14 12.02
CA SER A 500 11.71 52.40 12.21
C SER A 500 10.49 53.18 11.72
N THR A 501 9.70 52.54 10.86
CA THR A 501 8.27 52.77 10.60
C THR A 501 7.70 51.43 10.11
N GLY A 502 6.53 50.90 10.52
CA GLY A 502 5.46 51.47 11.31
C GLY A 502 4.13 51.35 10.57
N THR A 503 3.32 50.33 10.90
CA THR A 503 1.94 50.06 10.38
C THR A 503 1.82 49.75 8.87
N GLU A 504 0.87 48.94 8.37
CA GLU A 504 -0.43 48.49 8.91
C GLU A 504 -0.65 46.96 8.87
N LEU A 505 -1.55 46.48 9.74
CA LEU A 505 -2.14 45.13 9.69
C LEU A 505 -3.40 45.14 8.82
N ALA A 506 -3.39 44.41 7.71
CA ALA A 506 -4.58 44.25 6.87
C ALA A 506 -5.66 43.38 7.55
N LEU A 507 -6.91 43.81 7.45
CA LEU A 507 -8.09 43.10 7.96
C LEU A 507 -8.27 41.75 7.22
N PRO A 508 -8.03 40.61 7.89
CA PRO A 508 -9.17 39.75 8.22
C PRO A 508 -9.15 39.17 9.65
N GLY A 509 -8.04 39.25 10.37
CA GLY A 509 -7.86 38.56 11.67
C GLY A 509 -8.73 39.09 12.83
N LEU A 510 -9.24 40.31 12.73
CA LEU A 510 -10.01 40.96 13.82
C LEU A 510 -11.50 40.56 13.86
N LEU A 511 -12.04 39.96 12.80
CA LEU A 511 -13.43 39.46 12.78
C LEU A 511 -13.56 38.07 13.43
N ALA A 512 -12.55 37.21 13.28
CA ALA A 512 -12.52 35.89 13.92
C ALA A 512 -12.47 35.97 15.45
N LEU A 513 -11.70 36.91 16.00
CA LEU A 513 -11.53 37.06 17.45
C LEU A 513 -12.79 37.60 18.16
N ALA A 514 -13.58 38.44 17.47
CA ALA A 514 -14.84 38.96 18.01
C ALA A 514 -15.94 37.88 18.07
N ALA A 515 -15.99 36.95 17.11
CA ALA A 515 -16.94 35.85 17.11
C ALA A 515 -16.70 34.87 18.28
N LEU A 516 -15.43 34.54 18.57
CA LEU A 516 -15.04 33.70 19.69
C LEU A 516 -15.40 34.30 21.06
N LEU A 517 -15.20 35.61 21.23
CA LEU A 517 -15.54 36.32 22.48
C LEU A 517 -17.05 36.44 22.72
N LEU A 518 -17.88 36.56 21.67
CA LEU A 518 -19.34 36.60 21.80
C LEU A 518 -19.95 35.21 22.01
N GLY A 519 -19.40 34.16 21.38
CA GLY A 519 -19.83 32.78 21.58
C GLY A 519 -19.65 32.29 23.02
N GLY A 520 -18.49 32.58 23.63
CA GLY A 520 -18.19 32.18 25.02
C GLY A 520 -19.15 32.77 26.06
N ILE A 521 -19.63 34.00 25.85
CA ILE A 521 -20.55 34.68 26.78
C ILE A 521 -21.96 34.05 26.72
N ALA A 522 -22.41 33.61 25.55
CA ALA A 522 -23.71 32.95 25.40
C ALA A 522 -23.77 31.58 26.11
N VAL A 523 -22.69 30.78 26.03
CA VAL A 523 -22.60 29.48 26.70
C VAL A 523 -22.57 29.63 28.22
N ALA A 524 -21.83 30.62 28.75
CA ALA A 524 -21.78 30.91 30.18
C ALA A 524 -23.14 31.36 30.74
N ALA A 525 -23.91 32.17 30.00
CA ALA A 525 -25.24 32.61 30.43
C ALA A 525 -26.26 31.44 30.49
N GLY A 526 -26.22 30.52 29.52
CA GLY A 526 -27.10 29.34 29.49
C GLY A 526 -26.88 28.38 30.67
N ALA A 527 -25.61 28.18 31.07
CA ALA A 527 -25.27 27.32 32.21
C ALA A 527 -25.74 27.89 33.57
N VAL A 528 -25.73 29.22 33.73
CA VAL A 528 -26.22 29.88 34.96
C VAL A 528 -27.75 29.89 35.02
N ALA A 529 -28.45 30.00 33.88
CA ALA A 529 -29.90 29.91 33.83
C ALA A 529 -30.43 28.52 34.22
N ARG A 530 -29.83 27.43 33.71
CA ARG A 530 -30.25 26.05 34.06
C ARG A 530 -30.03 25.68 35.54
N ARG A 531 -29.16 26.37 36.27
CA ARG A 531 -28.96 26.20 37.73
C ARG A 531 -29.93 26.98 38.63
N ARG A 532 -30.92 27.69 38.06
CA ARG A 532 -31.96 28.43 38.82
C ARG A 532 -33.39 27.96 38.54
N SER A 533 -33.55 26.82 37.87
CA SER A 533 -34.85 26.22 37.53
C SER A 533 -34.91 24.71 37.86
N ALA A 534 -34.13 24.30 38.87
CA ALA A 534 -34.14 22.99 39.49
C ALA A 534 -34.18 23.17 41.01
#